data_AF-A0A2D6RNU4-F1
#
_entry.id   AF-A0A2D6RNU4-F1
#
_cell.length_a   1.000
_cell.length_b   1.000
_cell.length_c   1.000
_cell.angle_alpha   90.00
_cell.angle_beta   90.00
_cell.angle_gamma   90.00
#
_symmetry.space_group_name_H-M   'P 1'
#
loop_
_entity.id
_entity.type
_entity.pdbx_description
1 polymer ?
#
loop_
_entity_poly.entity_id
_entity_poly.type
_entity_poly.pdbx_seq_one_letter_code
_entity_poly.pdbx_strand_id
1 'polypeptide(L)' 'MAKKITKKTKLGNLLKANEKASEILFESGMSCIGCSMATEETIEQGCLAHGMDKKDIDKLVEKLNKK' A
#
# COMPACT_ATOMS: atom_id res chain seq x y z
N MET A 1 -0.76 7.25 -18.38
CA MET A 1 -0.23 5.86 -18.21
C MET A 1 -0.49 5.45 -16.77
N ALA A 2 -1.46 4.57 -16.53
CA ALA A 2 -1.70 4.06 -15.17
C ALA A 2 -0.47 3.22 -14.76
N LYS A 3 0.38 3.79 -13.90
CA LYS A 3 1.58 3.11 -13.42
C LYS A 3 1.11 1.91 -12.61
N LYS A 4 1.39 0.69 -13.08
CA LYS A 4 1.06 -0.55 -12.39
C LYS A 4 1.57 -0.46 -10.95
N ILE A 5 0.69 -0.60 -9.97
CA ILE A 5 1.08 -0.56 -8.56
C ILE A 5 1.81 -1.86 -8.27
N THR A 6 2.96 -1.77 -7.62
CA THR A 6 3.76 -2.93 -7.22
C THR A 6 4.12 -2.81 -5.75
N LYS A 7 4.51 -3.92 -5.12
CA LYS A 7 4.98 -3.93 -3.73
C LYS A 7 6.16 -2.99 -3.43
N LYS A 8 6.92 -2.59 -4.46
CA LYS A 8 8.01 -1.60 -4.38
C LYS A 8 7.54 -0.15 -4.52
N THR A 9 6.27 0.08 -4.82
CA THR A 9 5.69 1.42 -4.88
C THR A 9 5.75 2.04 -3.49
N LYS A 10 6.21 3.29 -3.40
CA LYS A 10 6.15 4.05 -2.14
C LYS A 10 4.70 4.33 -1.75
N LEU A 11 4.37 4.18 -0.48
CA LEU A 11 3.02 4.40 0.04
C LEU A 11 2.54 5.84 -0.22
N GLY A 12 3.40 6.84 -0.06
CA GLY A 12 3.07 8.22 -0.39
C GLY A 12 2.74 8.45 -1.87
N ASN A 13 3.42 7.74 -2.79
CA ASN A 13 3.10 7.80 -4.21
C ASN A 13 1.82 7.04 -4.55
N LEU A 14 1.57 5.91 -3.88
CA LEU A 14 0.34 5.14 -4.02
C LEU A 14 -0.88 5.99 -3.66
N LEU A 15 -0.87 6.63 -2.49
CA LEU A 15 -1.97 7.49 -2.03
C LEU A 15 -2.26 8.66 -3.00
N LYS A 16 -1.21 9.22 -3.60
CA LYS A 16 -1.35 10.28 -4.63
C LYS A 16 -1.87 9.74 -5.97
N ALA A 17 -1.57 8.49 -6.30
CA ALA A 17 -1.94 7.88 -7.57
C ALA A 17 -3.33 7.22 -7.54
N ASN A 18 -3.82 6.83 -6.37
CA ASN A 18 -5.10 6.16 -6.19
C ASN A 18 -5.74 6.61 -4.87
N GLU A 19 -6.81 7.40 -4.94
CA GLU A 19 -7.54 7.90 -3.77
C GLU A 19 -8.12 6.75 -2.92
N LYS A 20 -8.60 5.68 -3.58
CA LYS A 20 -9.14 4.49 -2.92
C LYS A 20 -8.07 3.63 -2.25
N ALA A 21 -6.79 3.87 -2.53
CA ALA A 21 -5.72 3.12 -1.87
C ALA A 21 -5.73 3.35 -0.35
N SER A 22 -6.12 4.55 0.09
CA SER A 22 -6.27 4.86 1.52
C SER A 22 -7.27 3.93 2.20
N GLU A 23 -8.45 3.75 1.60
CA GLU A 23 -9.51 2.87 2.09
C GLU A 23 -9.07 1.40 2.08
N ILE A 24 -8.51 0.91 0.96
CA ILE A 24 -8.04 -0.48 0.83
C ILE A 24 -6.96 -0.81 1.86
N LEU A 25 -6.04 0.13 2.11
CA LEU A 25 -4.98 -0.02 3.11
C LEU A 25 -5.57 -0.03 4.53
N PHE A 26 -6.52 0.87 4.80
CA PHE A 26 -7.23 0.92 6.08
C PHE A 26 -7.98 -0.39 6.37
N GLU A 27 -8.72 -0.92 5.39
CA GLU A 27 -9.38 -2.23 5.48
C GLU A 27 -8.39 -3.39 5.72
N SER A 28 -7.16 -3.23 5.24
CA SER A 28 -6.08 -4.22 5.42
C SER A 28 -5.32 -4.05 6.74
N GLY A 29 -5.76 -3.14 7.62
CA GLY A 29 -5.16 -2.90 8.94
C GLY A 29 -4.05 -1.84 8.96
N MET A 30 -3.77 -1.16 7.85
CA MET A 30 -2.73 -0.14 7.73
C MET A 30 -3.25 1.26 8.13
N SER A 31 -3.83 1.40 9.33
CA SER A 31 -4.41 2.68 9.81
C SER A 31 -3.40 3.83 9.92
N CYS A 32 -2.10 3.55 10.10
CA CYS A 32 -1.06 4.57 10.27
C CYS A 32 -0.39 5.02 8.95
N ILE A 33 -0.99 4.67 7.79
CA ILE A 33 -0.49 4.98 6.44
C ILE A 33 -0.18 6.48 6.18
N GLY A 34 -0.83 7.39 6.92
CA GLY A 34 -0.64 8.84 6.80
C GLY A 34 0.54 9.44 7.56
N CYS A 35 1.26 8.65 8.38
CA CYS A 35 2.44 9.15 9.08
C CYS A 35 3.56 9.49 8.08
N SER A 36 4.29 10.58 8.32
CA SER A 36 5.38 11.03 7.44
C SER A 36 6.39 9.93 7.13
N MET A 37 6.70 9.08 8.13
CA MET A 37 7.57 7.92 7.99
C MET A 37 7.00 6.86 7.03
N ALA A 38 5.72 6.50 7.19
CA ALA A 38 5.04 5.52 6.35
C ALA A 38 4.99 5.96 4.87
N THR A 39 4.89 7.26 4.59
CA THR A 39 4.84 7.74 3.21
C THR A 39 6.14 7.54 2.43
N GLU A 40 7.27 7.42 3.13
CA GLU A 40 8.58 7.17 2.52
C GLU A 40 8.86 5.68 2.28
N GLU A 41 8.16 4.80 3.03
CA GLU A 41 8.27 3.36 2.92
C GLU A 41 7.57 2.81 1.67
N THR A 42 8.01 1.62 1.25
CA THR A 42 7.32 0.84 0.21
C THR A 42 6.17 0.06 0.81
N ILE A 43 5.18 -0.33 -0.02
CA ILE A 43 4.07 -1.18 0.42
C ILE A 43 4.61 -2.45 1.09
N GLU A 44 5.59 -3.11 0.49
CA GLU A 44 6.20 -4.32 1.05
C GLU A 44 6.79 -4.07 2.44
N GLN A 45 7.59 -3.01 2.61
CA GLN A 45 8.23 -2.72 3.88
C GLN A 45 7.23 -2.36 4.99
N GLY A 46 6.27 -1.48 4.69
CA GLY A 46 5.24 -1.10 5.66
C GLY A 46 4.40 -2.30 6.08
N CYS A 47 3.97 -3.13 5.13
CA CYS A 47 3.18 -4.32 5.45
C CYS A 47 3.99 -5.35 6.26
N LEU A 48 5.25 -5.59 5.91
CA LEU A 48 6.14 -6.51 6.65
C LEU A 48 6.43 -6.00 8.07
N ALA A 49 6.63 -4.69 8.26
CA ALA A 49 6.85 -4.09 9.58
C ALA A 49 5.63 -4.23 10.51
N HIS A 50 4.44 -4.38 9.92
CA HIS A 50 3.17 -4.62 10.62
C HIS A 50 2.80 -6.11 10.72
N GLY A 51 3.72 -7.03 10.36
CA GLY A 51 3.52 -8.47 10.52
C GLY A 51 2.66 -9.12 9.43
N MET A 52 2.45 -8.45 8.29
CA MET A 52 1.77 -9.07 7.15
C MET A 52 2.73 -9.97 6.37
N ASP A 53 2.23 -11.11 5.92
CA ASP A 53 3.01 -12.03 5.10
C ASP A 53 3.01 -11.62 3.62
N LYS A 54 3.98 -12.15 2.86
CA LYS A 54 4.09 -11.92 1.41
C LYS A 54 2.79 -12.21 0.65
N LYS A 55 1.96 -13.15 1.12
CA LYS A 55 0.67 -13.49 0.52
C LYS A 55 -0.35 -12.37 0.69
N ASP A 56 -0.40 -11.73 1.85
CA ASP A 56 -1.33 -10.63 2.11
C ASP A 56 -0.91 -9.37 1.35
N ILE A 57 0.40 -9.14 1.24
CA ILE A 57 0.98 -8.08 0.42
C ILE A 57 0.63 -8.27 -1.06
N ASP A 58 0.73 -9.48 -1.58
CA ASP A 58 0.40 -9.77 -2.97
C ASP A 58 -1.09 -9.52 -3.25
N LYS A 59 -1.98 -10.04 -2.40
CA LYS A 59 -3.42 -9.78 -2.47
C LYS A 59 -3.76 -8.29 -2.37
N LEU A 60 -3.08 -7.55 -1.49
CA LEU A 60 -3.24 -6.11 -1.35
C LEU A 60 -2.85 -5.40 -2.64
N VAL A 61 -1.70 -5.73 -3.23
CA VAL A 61 -1.26 -5.15 -4.50
C VAL A 61 -2.23 -5.50 -5.62
N GLU A 62 -2.76 -6.71 -5.67
CA GLU A 62 -3.81 -7.08 -6.64
C GLU A 62 -5.07 -6.24 -6.45
N LYS A 63 -5.56 -6.07 -5.21
CA LYS A 63 -6.71 -5.20 -4.90
C LYS A 63 -6.45 -3.76 -5.34
N LEU A 64 -5.27 -3.22 -5.06
CA LEU A 64 -4.88 -1.85 -5.43
C LEU A 64 -4.81 -1.63 -6.95
N ASN A 65 -4.59 -2.69 -7.73
CA ASN A 65 -4.62 -2.63 -9.20
C ASN A 65 -6.01 -2.93 -9.79
N LYS A 66 -6.95 -3.47 -9.00
CA LYS A 66 -8.35 -3.62 -9.40
C LYS A 66 -9.06 -2.26 -9.20
N LYS A 67 -9.82 -1.83 -10.22
CA LYS A 67 -10.51 -0.53 -10.26
C LYS A 67 -11.76 -0.50 -9.38
#